data_AF-A0A8H6S2N9-F1
#
_entry.id   AF-A0A8H6S2N9-F1
#
_cell.length_a   1.000
_cell.length_b   1.000
_cell.length_c   1.000
_cell.angle_alpha   90.00
_cell.angle_beta   90.00
_cell.angle_gamma   90.00
#
_symmetry.space_group_name_H-M   'P 1'
#
loop_
_entity.id
_entity.type
_entity.pdbx_description
1 polymer ?
#
loop_
_entity_poly.entity_id
_entity_poly.type
_entity_poly.pdbx_seq_one_letter_code
_entity_poly.pdbx_strand_id
1 'polypeptide(L)'
;MRPLPLKLRKQKIDENVSLATSLDDSERDELIHKALSDAQKQKQRGDRLQKENRSLKKKQDKLQKDVENGNRRAERKERDDKKAAVVAGTELVTDNEALGAMTGVQMNAQIDKLRAIWGKKLKLPSKSLRVLERKAALRKAVEEHLKLVAERGGVVPGMEKPTTEPMAVDWHEEEDAEMEDA
;
A
#
# COMPACT_ATOMS: atom_id res chain seq x y z
N MET A 1 23.99 -18.19 -32.52
CA MET A 1 25.17 -18.50 -33.37
C MET A 1 24.70 -19.25 -34.61
N ARG A 2 25.09 -18.82 -35.81
CA ARG A 2 24.77 -19.56 -37.05
C ARG A 2 25.83 -20.66 -37.27
N PRO A 3 25.43 -21.89 -37.64
CA PRO A 3 26.39 -22.96 -37.92
C PRO A 3 27.26 -22.65 -39.14
N LEU A 4 28.52 -23.11 -39.11
CA LEU A 4 29.46 -22.94 -40.23
C LEU A 4 28.95 -23.63 -41.52
N PRO A 5 29.23 -23.05 -42.70
CA PRO A 5 28.94 -23.66 -44.00
C PRO A 5 29.54 -25.07 -44.14
N LEU A 6 28.84 -25.98 -44.84
CA LEU A 6 29.24 -27.38 -44.99
C LEU A 6 30.67 -27.58 -45.55
N LYS A 7 31.11 -26.72 -46.48
CA LYS A 7 32.46 -26.76 -47.05
C LYS A 7 33.54 -26.48 -46.00
N LEU A 8 33.32 -25.45 -45.18
CA LEU A 8 34.21 -25.08 -44.08
C LEU A 8 34.22 -26.14 -42.97
N ARG A 9 33.09 -26.81 -42.73
CA ARG A 9 33.03 -27.95 -41.80
C ARG A 9 33.84 -29.14 -42.29
N LYS A 10 33.71 -29.51 -43.58
CA LYS A 10 34.50 -30.60 -44.18
C LYS A 10 36.00 -30.32 -44.13
N GLN A 11 36.40 -29.14 -44.58
CA GLN A 11 37.81 -28.73 -44.55
C GLN A 11 38.41 -28.81 -43.14
N LYS A 12 37.66 -28.36 -42.13
CA LYS A 12 38.10 -28.39 -40.74
C LYS A 12 38.16 -29.81 -40.16
N ILE A 13 37.32 -30.72 -40.65
CA ILE A 13 37.38 -32.15 -40.32
C ILE A 13 38.64 -32.77 -40.95
N ASP A 14 38.90 -32.49 -42.23
CA ASP A 14 40.06 -33.02 -42.94
C ASP A 14 41.39 -32.53 -42.33
N GLU A 15 41.48 -31.24 -41.94
CA GLU A 15 42.62 -30.68 -41.21
C GLU A 15 42.83 -31.38 -39.86
N ASN A 16 41.75 -31.61 -39.10
CA ASN A 16 41.83 -32.29 -37.81
C ASN A 16 42.21 -33.77 -37.93
N VAL A 17 41.74 -34.45 -38.98
CA VAL A 17 42.10 -35.84 -39.27
C VAL A 17 43.57 -35.93 -39.66
N SER A 18 44.06 -35.01 -40.50
CA SER A 18 45.48 -34.95 -40.89
C SER A 18 46.40 -34.70 -39.69
N LEU A 19 46.03 -33.77 -38.80
CA LEU A 19 46.72 -33.52 -37.53
C LEU A 19 46.70 -34.74 -36.61
N ALA A 20 45.56 -35.45 -36.52
CA ALA A 20 45.45 -36.65 -35.71
C ALA A 20 46.32 -37.80 -36.22
N THR A 21 46.53 -37.92 -37.53
CA THR A 21 47.39 -38.94 -38.14
C THR A 21 48.89 -38.63 -38.08
N SER A 22 49.29 -37.37 -37.86
CA SER A 22 50.69 -36.97 -37.73
C SER A 22 51.24 -37.05 -36.30
N LEU A 23 50.36 -37.15 -35.30
CA LEU A 23 50.73 -37.31 -33.89
C LEU A 23 51.12 -38.76 -33.63
N ASP A 24 52.25 -38.95 -32.96
CA ASP A 24 52.63 -40.26 -32.42
C ASP A 24 51.73 -40.63 -31.23
N ASP A 25 51.74 -41.91 -30.85
CA ASP A 25 50.79 -42.44 -29.86
C ASP A 25 50.93 -41.75 -28.50
N SER A 26 52.15 -41.31 -28.14
CA SER A 26 52.42 -40.58 -26.91
C SER A 26 51.80 -39.19 -26.91
N GLU A 27 51.98 -38.40 -27.97
CA GLU A 27 51.35 -37.08 -28.07
C GLU A 27 49.82 -37.17 -28.12
N ARG A 28 49.30 -38.24 -28.74
CA ARG A 28 47.86 -38.51 -28.80
C ARG A 28 47.27 -38.83 -27.42
N ASP A 29 47.97 -39.62 -26.62
CA ASP A 29 47.57 -39.95 -25.25
C ASP A 29 47.63 -38.71 -24.32
N GLU A 30 48.67 -37.87 -24.44
CA GLU A 30 48.74 -36.61 -23.68
C GLU A 30 47.57 -35.68 -23.99
N LEU A 31 47.20 -35.55 -25.27
CA LEU A 31 46.05 -34.77 -25.69
C LEU A 31 44.73 -35.33 -25.14
N ILE A 32 44.56 -36.66 -25.13
CA ILE A 32 43.38 -37.32 -24.55
C ILE A 32 43.33 -37.07 -23.05
N HIS A 33 44.43 -37.23 -22.31
CA HIS A 33 44.49 -36.98 -20.88
C HIS A 33 44.17 -35.52 -20.53
N LYS A 34 44.69 -34.58 -21.31
CA LYS A 34 44.38 -33.15 -21.16
C LYS A 34 42.91 -32.86 -21.43
N ALA A 35 42.35 -33.41 -22.50
CA ALA A 35 40.93 -33.26 -22.83
C ALA A 35 40.01 -33.84 -21.75
N LEU A 36 40.35 -35.00 -21.18
CA LEU A 36 39.62 -35.62 -20.08
C LEU A 36 39.70 -34.77 -18.79
N SER A 37 40.88 -34.25 -18.45
CA SER A 37 41.07 -33.35 -17.32
C SER A 37 40.24 -32.06 -17.47
N ASP A 38 40.24 -31.47 -18.65
CA ASP A 38 39.47 -30.25 -18.94
C ASP A 38 37.96 -30.52 -18.96
N ALA A 39 37.51 -31.67 -19.48
CA ALA A 39 36.12 -32.09 -19.41
C ALA A 39 35.64 -32.28 -17.95
N GLN A 40 36.48 -32.86 -17.08
CA GLN A 40 36.17 -32.98 -15.65
C GLN A 40 36.06 -31.61 -14.98
N LYS A 41 36.99 -30.68 -15.24
CA LYS A 41 36.93 -29.30 -14.72
C LYS A 41 35.67 -28.58 -15.20
N GLN A 42 35.30 -28.72 -16.47
CA GLN A 42 34.06 -28.14 -17.01
C GLN A 42 32.83 -28.71 -16.33
N LYS A 43 32.77 -30.02 -16.09
CA LYS A 43 31.66 -30.65 -15.35
C LYS A 43 31.53 -30.07 -13.94
N GLN A 44 32.64 -29.99 -13.19
CA GLN A 44 32.63 -29.41 -11.84
C GLN A 44 32.16 -27.94 -11.84
N ARG A 45 32.60 -27.16 -12.82
CA ARG A 45 32.14 -25.78 -13.00
C ARG A 45 30.64 -25.72 -13.32
N GLY A 46 30.15 -26.60 -14.18
CA GLY A 46 28.72 -26.73 -14.49
C GLY A 46 27.88 -27.06 -13.26
N ASP A 47 28.32 -28.04 -12.46
CA ASP A 47 27.65 -28.44 -11.21
C ASP A 47 27.60 -27.27 -10.20
N ARG A 48 28.68 -26.49 -10.09
CA ARG A 48 28.73 -25.29 -9.24
C ARG A 48 27.78 -24.19 -9.72
N LEU A 49 27.79 -23.89 -11.01
CA LEU A 49 26.90 -22.89 -11.61
C LEU A 49 25.43 -23.29 -11.45
N GLN A 50 25.10 -24.58 -11.56
CA GLN A 50 23.74 -25.06 -11.36
C GLN A 50 23.27 -24.87 -9.91
N LYS A 51 24.16 -25.11 -8.92
CA LYS A 51 23.88 -24.84 -7.50
C LYS A 51 23.68 -23.35 -7.23
N GLU A 52 24.56 -22.50 -7.75
CA GLU A 52 24.42 -21.05 -7.63
C GLU A 52 23.11 -20.56 -8.26
N ASN A 53 22.76 -21.01 -9.46
CA ASN A 53 21.50 -20.65 -10.11
C ASN A 53 20.27 -21.06 -9.30
N ARG A 54 20.26 -22.26 -8.71
CA ARG A 54 19.19 -22.68 -7.80
C ARG A 54 19.10 -21.77 -6.57
N SER A 55 20.24 -21.35 -6.02
CA SER A 55 20.28 -20.43 -4.87
C SER A 55 19.78 -19.03 -5.22
N LEU A 56 20.15 -18.51 -6.39
CA LEU A 56 19.75 -17.19 -6.86
C LEU A 56 18.25 -17.15 -7.17
N LYS A 57 17.71 -18.20 -7.80
CA LYS A 57 16.28 -18.33 -8.03
C LYS A 57 15.48 -18.30 -6.72
N LYS A 58 15.91 -19.04 -5.70
CA LYS A 58 15.28 -18.99 -4.37
C LYS A 58 15.35 -17.59 -3.73
N LYS A 59 16.46 -16.87 -3.88
CA LYS A 59 16.61 -15.49 -3.39
C LYS A 59 15.69 -14.53 -4.14
N GLN A 60 15.58 -14.69 -5.46
CA GLN A 60 14.69 -13.90 -6.31
C GLN A 60 13.22 -14.10 -5.90
N ASP A 61 12.78 -15.34 -5.72
CA ASP A 61 11.42 -15.66 -5.29
C ASP A 61 11.11 -15.05 -3.91
N LYS A 62 12.07 -15.10 -2.99
CA LYS A 62 11.93 -14.50 -1.65
C LYS A 62 11.81 -12.98 -1.74
N LEU A 63 12.70 -12.32 -2.48
CA LEU A 63 12.67 -10.87 -2.65
C LEU A 63 11.38 -10.39 -3.32
N GLN A 64 10.90 -11.12 -4.33
CA GLN A 64 9.62 -10.82 -4.97
C GLN A 64 8.47 -10.86 -3.97
N LYS A 65 8.42 -11.91 -3.13
CA LYS A 65 7.41 -12.02 -2.07
C LYS A 65 7.51 -10.91 -1.02
N ASP A 66 8.73 -10.50 -0.66
CA ASP A 66 8.96 -9.42 0.29
C ASP A 66 8.49 -8.07 -0.27
N VAL A 67 8.72 -7.80 -1.57
CA VAL A 67 8.22 -6.62 -2.27
C VAL A 67 6.70 -6.60 -2.33
N GLU A 68 6.06 -7.71 -2.71
CA GLU A 68 4.59 -7.81 -2.74
C GLU A 68 3.97 -7.56 -1.35
N ASN A 69 4.57 -8.11 -0.30
CA ASN A 69 4.12 -7.89 1.07
C ASN A 69 4.34 -6.45 1.52
N GLY A 70 5.47 -5.83 1.14
CA GLY A 70 5.75 -4.42 1.38
C GLY A 70 4.69 -3.51 0.77
N ASN A 71 4.37 -3.72 -0.51
CA ASN A 71 3.35 -2.95 -1.22
C ASN A 71 1.96 -3.10 -0.57
N ARG A 72 1.55 -4.33 -0.23
CA ARG A 72 0.29 -4.57 0.49
C ARG A 72 0.21 -3.86 1.83
N ARG A 73 1.34 -3.75 2.56
CA ARG A 73 1.39 -3.00 3.83
C ARG A 73 1.26 -1.49 3.59
N ALA A 74 1.94 -0.97 2.57
CA ALA A 74 1.84 0.44 2.18
C ALA A 74 0.41 0.83 1.77
N GLU A 75 -0.24 0.03 0.92
CA GLU A 75 -1.63 0.24 0.50
C GLU A 75 -2.63 0.20 1.67
N ARG A 76 -2.42 -0.73 2.63
CA ARG A 76 -3.23 -0.79 3.85
C ARG A 76 -3.04 0.46 4.70
N LYS A 77 -1.79 0.88 4.89
CA LYS A 77 -1.46 2.09 5.64
C LYS A 77 -2.07 3.32 4.98
N GLU A 78 -1.92 3.49 3.67
CA GLU A 78 -2.52 4.60 2.94
C GLU A 78 -4.05 4.61 3.05
N ARG A 79 -4.70 3.44 2.99
CA ARG A 79 -6.15 3.32 3.18
C ARG A 79 -6.55 3.73 4.60
N ASP A 80 -5.80 3.33 5.60
CA ASP A 80 -6.10 3.65 6.99
C ASP A 80 -5.79 5.13 7.29
N ASP A 81 -4.74 5.70 6.70
CA ASP A 81 -4.43 7.13 6.75
C ASP A 81 -5.51 7.95 6.04
N LYS A 82 -6.02 7.51 4.88
CA LYS A 82 -7.18 8.13 4.21
C LYS A 82 -8.44 8.07 5.06
N LYS A 83 -8.73 6.94 5.69
CA LYS A 83 -9.86 6.83 6.63
C LYS A 83 -9.67 7.76 7.82
N ALA A 84 -8.47 7.84 8.38
CA ALA A 84 -8.16 8.74 9.49
C ALA A 84 -8.32 10.20 9.07
N ALA A 85 -7.89 10.58 7.86
CA ALA A 85 -8.07 11.92 7.31
C ALA A 85 -9.55 12.27 7.10
N VAL A 86 -10.37 11.34 6.58
CA VAL A 86 -11.83 11.52 6.46
C VAL A 86 -12.49 11.68 7.84
N VAL A 87 -12.03 10.91 8.82
CA VAL A 87 -12.49 11.00 10.23
C VAL A 87 -12.07 12.33 10.86
N ALA A 88 -10.88 12.85 10.55
CA ALA A 88 -10.40 14.13 11.08
C ALA A 88 -11.04 15.35 10.41
N GLY A 89 -11.32 15.30 9.11
CA GLY A 89 -11.86 16.42 8.33
C GLY A 89 -13.38 16.55 8.35
N THR A 90 -14.10 15.69 9.07
CA THR A 90 -15.55 15.83 9.24
C THR A 90 -15.85 16.17 10.69
N GLU A 91 -16.69 17.17 10.94
CA GLU A 91 -17.10 17.53 12.30
C GLU A 91 -18.01 16.45 12.91
N LEU A 92 -17.98 16.32 14.24
CA LEU A 92 -18.95 15.47 14.94
C LEU A 92 -20.32 16.15 14.84
N VAL A 93 -21.28 15.45 14.24
CA VAL A 93 -22.65 15.98 14.14
C VAL A 93 -23.38 15.61 15.41
N THR A 94 -23.73 16.63 16.19
CA THR A 94 -24.45 16.49 17.46
C THR A 94 -25.95 16.62 17.32
N ASP A 95 -26.43 17.16 16.19
CA ASP A 95 -27.84 17.44 15.99
C ASP A 95 -28.64 16.19 15.63
N ASN A 96 -29.71 15.94 16.38
CA ASN A 96 -30.54 14.74 16.25
C ASN A 96 -31.26 14.64 14.88
N GLU A 97 -31.56 15.78 14.27
CA GLU A 97 -32.19 15.90 12.95
C GLU A 97 -31.19 15.56 11.83
N ALA A 98 -29.98 16.13 11.90
CA ALA A 98 -28.89 15.82 10.99
C ALA A 98 -28.43 14.35 11.10
N LEU A 99 -28.41 13.76 12.31
CA LEU A 99 -28.20 12.32 12.52
C LEU A 99 -29.30 11.46 11.90
N GLY A 100 -30.52 11.99 11.78
CA GLY A 100 -31.66 11.34 11.11
C GLY A 100 -31.50 11.25 9.60
N ALA A 101 -30.89 12.26 8.98
CA ALA A 101 -30.67 12.35 7.54
C ALA A 101 -29.42 11.60 7.04
N MET A 102 -28.55 11.12 7.94
CA MET A 102 -27.29 10.47 7.55
C MET A 102 -27.47 9.16 6.76
N THR A 103 -26.56 8.98 5.81
CA THR A 103 -26.32 7.70 5.10
C THR A 103 -25.50 6.73 5.96
N GLY A 104 -25.54 5.44 5.63
CA GLY A 104 -24.80 4.41 6.39
C GLY A 104 -23.27 4.62 6.42
N VAL A 105 -22.71 5.25 5.37
CA VAL A 105 -21.29 5.61 5.31
C VAL A 105 -20.96 6.74 6.28
N GLN A 106 -21.79 7.79 6.33
CA GLN A 106 -21.63 8.91 7.26
C GLN A 106 -21.76 8.47 8.72
N MET A 107 -22.70 7.57 9.04
CA MET A 107 -22.81 7.00 10.38
C MET A 107 -21.55 6.25 10.81
N ASN A 108 -20.93 5.48 9.91
CA ASN A 108 -19.70 4.76 10.24
C ASN A 108 -18.54 5.72 10.50
N ALA A 109 -18.45 6.82 9.76
CA ALA A 109 -17.47 7.87 10.01
C ALA A 109 -17.69 8.54 11.38
N GLN A 110 -18.94 8.82 11.77
CA GLN A 110 -19.27 9.36 13.10
C GLN A 110 -18.93 8.37 14.23
N ILE A 111 -19.24 7.08 14.06
CA ILE A 111 -18.87 6.02 15.01
C ILE A 111 -17.35 5.92 15.17
N ASP A 112 -16.60 6.03 14.07
CA ASP A 112 -15.13 5.95 14.10
C ASP A 112 -14.50 7.17 14.81
N LYS A 113 -15.09 8.37 14.68
CA LYS A 113 -14.67 9.54 15.47
C LYS A 113 -14.94 9.39 16.96
N LEU A 114 -16.16 9.00 17.31
CA LEU A 114 -16.51 8.77 18.71
C LEU A 114 -15.62 7.68 19.32
N ARG A 115 -15.21 6.68 18.51
CA ARG A 115 -14.20 5.69 18.90
C ARG A 115 -12.82 6.28 19.09
N ALA A 116 -12.38 7.20 18.24
CA ALA A 116 -11.09 7.87 18.39
C ALA A 116 -11.03 8.72 19.66
N ILE A 117 -12.12 9.41 20.02
CA ILE A 117 -12.16 10.30 21.18
C ILE A 117 -12.33 9.54 22.50
N TRP A 118 -13.23 8.55 22.54
CA TRP A 118 -13.61 7.88 23.79
C TRP A 118 -13.15 6.42 23.89
N GLY A 119 -12.77 5.78 22.78
CA GLY A 119 -12.32 4.40 22.76
C GLY A 119 -13.34 3.44 23.39
N LYS A 120 -12.94 2.82 24.50
CA LYS A 120 -13.78 1.88 25.27
C LYS A 120 -14.72 2.55 26.28
N LYS A 121 -14.62 3.87 26.48
CA LYS A 121 -15.43 4.61 27.48
C LYS A 121 -16.87 4.84 27.04
N LEU A 122 -17.15 4.74 25.75
CA LEU A 122 -18.48 4.94 25.15
C LEU A 122 -18.98 3.63 24.53
N LYS A 123 -20.25 3.30 24.73
CA LYS A 123 -20.86 2.12 24.08
C LYS A 123 -21.22 2.47 22.63
N LEU A 124 -20.32 2.14 21.72
CA LEU A 124 -20.48 2.46 20.31
C LEU A 124 -21.31 1.44 19.55
N PRO A 125 -22.15 1.87 18.58
CA PRO A 125 -22.90 0.97 17.72
C PRO A 125 -21.96 0.08 16.89
N SER A 126 -22.36 -1.18 16.69
CA SER A 126 -21.64 -2.06 15.75
C SER A 126 -21.91 -1.67 14.31
N LYS A 127 -20.88 -1.78 13.46
CA LYS A 127 -20.96 -1.60 12.00
C LYS A 127 -21.79 -2.69 11.31
N SER A 128 -22.22 -3.73 12.03
CA SER A 128 -23.06 -4.82 11.53
C SER A 128 -24.58 -4.60 11.74
N LEU A 129 -24.99 -3.59 12.51
CA LEU A 129 -26.41 -3.32 12.80
C LEU A 129 -27.19 -2.85 11.57
N ARG A 130 -28.49 -3.12 11.49
CA ARG A 130 -29.33 -2.54 10.42
C ARG A 130 -29.30 -1.02 10.48
N VAL A 131 -29.48 -0.34 9.35
CA VAL A 131 -29.30 1.12 9.26
C VAL A 131 -30.17 1.88 10.27
N LEU A 132 -31.43 1.47 10.46
CA LEU A 132 -32.35 2.11 11.42
C LEU A 132 -31.94 1.89 12.89
N GLU A 133 -31.56 0.66 13.25
CA GLU A 133 -31.07 0.33 14.60
C GLU A 133 -29.75 1.04 14.89
N ARG A 134 -28.89 1.16 13.88
CA ARG A 134 -27.62 1.88 13.94
C ARG A 134 -27.82 3.38 14.14
N LYS A 135 -28.82 3.99 13.48
CA LYS A 135 -29.21 5.40 13.71
C LYS A 135 -29.61 5.63 15.17
N ALA A 136 -30.49 4.78 15.71
CA ALA A 136 -30.96 4.90 17.09
C ALA A 136 -29.81 4.72 18.11
N ALA A 137 -28.94 3.75 17.88
CA ALA A 137 -27.77 3.52 18.72
C ALA A 137 -26.74 4.66 18.60
N LEU A 138 -26.55 5.25 17.41
CA LEU A 138 -25.66 6.38 17.20
C LEU A 138 -26.15 7.63 17.94
N ARG A 139 -27.46 7.91 17.92
CA ARG A 139 -28.07 9.01 18.70
C ARG A 139 -27.78 8.87 20.19
N LYS A 140 -28.00 7.69 20.76
CA LYS A 140 -27.67 7.40 22.17
C LYS A 140 -26.18 7.59 22.48
N ALA A 141 -25.29 7.16 21.57
CA ALA A 141 -23.85 7.33 21.75
C ALA A 141 -23.43 8.81 21.67
N VAL A 142 -24.07 9.62 20.83
CA VAL A 142 -23.85 11.07 20.75
C VAL A 142 -24.35 11.77 22.04
N GLU A 143 -25.49 11.36 22.57
CA GLU A 143 -26.00 11.87 23.85
C GLU A 143 -25.07 11.54 25.03
N GLU A 144 -24.58 10.29 25.10
CA GLU A 144 -23.57 9.90 26.09
C GLU A 144 -22.25 10.67 25.90
N HIS A 145 -21.85 10.93 24.65
CA HIS A 145 -20.70 11.78 24.35
C HIS A 145 -20.89 13.20 24.90
N LEU A 146 -22.04 13.84 24.67
CA LEU A 146 -22.33 15.19 25.16
C LEU A 146 -22.33 15.25 26.70
N LYS A 147 -22.86 14.22 27.36
CA LYS A 147 -22.79 14.10 28.83
C LYS A 147 -21.35 14.01 29.33
N LEU A 148 -20.53 13.15 28.72
CA LEU A 148 -19.12 13.01 29.08
C LEU A 148 -18.28 14.27 28.77
N VAL A 149 -18.66 15.04 27.74
CA VAL A 149 -18.03 16.35 27.45
C VAL A 149 -18.40 17.38 28.52
N ALA A 150 -19.67 17.41 28.94
CA ALA A 150 -20.14 18.30 29.99
C ALA A 150 -19.47 18.00 31.34
N GLU A 151 -19.32 16.73 31.70
CA GLU A 151 -18.65 16.29 32.94
C GLU A 151 -17.14 16.57 32.95
N ARG A 152 -16.48 16.57 31.78
CA ARG A 152 -15.03 16.76 31.66
C ARG A 152 -14.60 18.23 31.60
N GLY A 153 -15.55 19.16 31.50
CA GLY A 153 -15.24 20.58 31.36
C GLY A 153 -14.79 20.96 29.95
N GLY A 154 -15.74 20.95 29.00
CA GLY A 154 -15.84 21.99 27.96
C GLY A 154 -14.72 22.22 26.94
N VAL A 155 -13.69 21.39 26.85
CA VAL A 155 -12.70 21.51 25.75
C VAL A 155 -12.37 20.12 25.17
N VAL A 156 -12.95 19.84 24.01
CA VAL A 156 -12.49 18.77 23.12
C VAL A 156 -11.51 19.41 22.13
N PRO A 157 -10.25 18.92 22.02
CA PRO A 157 -9.34 19.40 20.99
C PRO A 157 -9.97 19.17 19.60
N GLY A 158 -10.19 20.25 18.85
CA GLY A 158 -10.82 20.22 17.52
C GLY A 158 -12.30 20.62 17.47
N MET A 159 -12.89 21.06 18.59
CA MET A 159 -14.16 21.81 18.58
C MET A 159 -13.87 23.26 18.96
N GLU A 160 -13.57 24.10 17.97
CA GLU A 160 -13.83 25.52 18.16
C GLU A 160 -15.32 25.64 18.43
N LYS A 161 -15.67 26.26 19.57
CA LYS A 161 -17.05 26.69 19.82
C LYS A 161 -17.52 27.43 18.57
N PRO A 162 -18.76 27.24 18.08
CA PRO A 162 -19.35 28.30 17.28
C PRO A 162 -19.32 29.53 18.18
N THR A 163 -18.47 30.50 17.84
CA THR A 163 -18.51 31.82 18.44
C THR A 163 -19.87 32.37 18.03
N THR A 164 -20.88 32.11 18.86
CA THR A 164 -22.06 32.96 18.91
C THR A 164 -21.55 34.25 19.53
N GLU A 165 -20.89 35.06 18.72
CA GLU A 165 -20.90 36.49 18.98
C GLU A 165 -22.38 36.86 18.96
N PRO A 166 -22.94 37.42 20.05
CA PRO A 166 -24.21 38.10 19.90
C PRO A 166 -23.93 39.22 18.91
N MET A 167 -24.48 39.13 17.70
CA MET A 167 -24.64 40.30 16.85
C MET A 167 -25.46 41.29 17.66
N ALA A 168 -24.76 42.19 18.36
CA ALA A 168 -25.30 43.46 18.75
C ALA A 168 -25.77 44.09 17.44
N VAL A 169 -27.08 44.25 17.34
CA VAL A 169 -27.71 45.04 16.28
C VAL A 169 -27.20 46.46 16.49
N ASP A 170 -26.11 46.79 15.81
CA ASP A 170 -25.56 48.12 15.77
C ASP A 170 -26.18 48.86 14.60
N TRP A 171 -26.65 50.05 14.91
CA TRP A 171 -27.46 50.92 14.09
C TRP A 171 -26.63 51.49 12.96
N HIS A 172 -27.02 51.24 11.71
CA HIS A 172 -26.68 52.13 10.61
C HIS A 172 -27.93 52.38 9.77
N GLU A 173 -28.55 53.55 10.00
CA GLU A 173 -29.33 54.28 9.00
C GLU A 173 -28.44 54.40 7.75
N GLU A 174 -28.78 53.66 6.68
CA GLU A 174 -28.31 53.98 5.34
C GLU A 174 -29.03 55.27 4.91
N GLU A 175 -28.31 56.39 5.03
CA GLU A 175 -28.58 57.61 4.28
C GLU A 175 -28.43 57.31 2.78
N ASP A 176 -29.51 56.89 2.12
CA ASP A 176 -29.61 56.97 0.66
C ASP A 176 -29.98 58.42 0.29
N ALA A 177 -28.94 59.23 0.13
CA ALA A 177 -28.97 60.44 -0.68
C ALA A 177 -28.57 60.09 -2.12
N GLU A 178 -29.14 60.84 -3.08
CA GLU A 178 -28.97 60.81 -4.55
C GLU A 178 -30.14 60.10 -5.29
N MET A 179 -30.91 60.70 -6.21
CA MET A 179 -30.66 61.85 -7.10
C MET A 179 -31.94 62.64 -7.46
N GLU A 180 -31.67 63.86 -7.89
CA GLU A 180 -32.51 64.88 -8.55
C GLU A 180 -33.27 64.41 -9.82
N ASP A 181 -34.23 65.27 -10.19
CA ASP A 181 -34.84 65.51 -11.51
C ASP A 181 -36.09 64.70 -11.94
N ALA A 182 -37.28 65.28 -11.67
CA ALA A 182 -38.30 65.65 -12.68
C ALA A 182 -39.49 66.40 -12.05
#